data_AF-A0AAV4MBN6-F1
#
_entry.id   AF-A0AAV4MBN6-F1
#
_cell.length_a   1.000
_cell.length_b   1.000
_cell.length_c   1.000
_cell.angle_alpha   90.00
_cell.angle_beta   90.00
_cell.angle_gamma   90.00
#
_symmetry.space_group_name_H-M   'P 1'
#
loop_
_entity.id
_entity.type
_entity.pdbx_description
1 polymer ?
#
loop_
_entity_poly.entity_id
_entity_poly.type
_entity_poly.pdbx_seq_one_letter_code
_entity_poly.pdbx_strand_id
1 'polypeptide(L)'
;MDSQHIFAEDYEEASTELALSLRVTGNNITEIVNVCLILSVTIPFGLTVFGALAIKESSREYQMFYSFFSILENGGYAFVLIEGFIILMTYSALLILPALMTILCGTVYYKVSDLFKGICGHLENLNGISYKYSEIFKLLETYNLLYKYAQEIEKVFSTTSFLLLFCEWLNFLVVLIIFFKLENKGLSDVIIWESGFRLVLGSLIIIAVVLCASRISFQIRRFRSILQIIHNYLLRNEDSTFKTLQLIRTMMNMEFPRMTAGGILDLEPVLILSVFGSVLTYGLLVINITQH
;
A
#
# COMPACT_ATOMS: atom_id res chain seq x y z
N MET A 1 29.12 40.83 -10.43
CA MET A 1 28.77 40.25 -9.11
C MET A 1 27.26 40.12 -8.93
N ASP A 2 26.42 40.76 -9.76
CA ASP A 2 24.96 40.71 -9.60
C ASP A 2 24.27 39.39 -10.01
N SER A 3 24.85 38.57 -10.91
CA SER A 3 24.19 37.32 -11.32
C SER A 3 24.29 36.16 -10.32
N GLN A 4 25.17 36.25 -9.32
CA GLN A 4 25.23 35.26 -8.24
C GLN A 4 24.16 35.50 -7.16
N HIS A 5 23.71 36.75 -7.00
CA HIS A 5 22.67 37.10 -6.02
C HIS A 5 21.28 36.66 -6.51
N ILE A 6 21.00 36.85 -7.80
CA ILE A 6 19.74 36.46 -8.44
C ILE A 6 19.55 34.92 -8.40
N PHE A 7 20.63 34.16 -8.58
CA PHE A 7 20.58 32.68 -8.52
C PHE A 7 20.37 32.11 -7.10
N ALA A 8 20.72 32.86 -6.06
CA ALA A 8 20.51 32.45 -4.68
C ALA A 8 19.05 32.69 -4.25
N GLU A 9 18.45 33.80 -4.69
CA GLU A 9 17.04 34.12 -4.48
C GLU A 9 16.10 33.10 -5.17
N ASP A 10 16.34 32.78 -6.44
CA ASP A 10 15.52 31.78 -7.17
C ASP A 10 15.58 30.38 -6.51
N TYR A 11 16.70 30.04 -5.87
CA TYR A 11 16.88 28.76 -5.19
C TYR A 11 16.16 28.72 -3.83
N GLU A 12 16.21 29.82 -3.09
CA GLU A 12 15.53 29.95 -1.81
C GLU A 12 14.00 29.95 -2.00
N GLU A 13 13.52 30.60 -3.05
CA GLU A 13 12.11 30.63 -3.46
C GLU A 13 11.61 29.24 -3.90
N ALA A 14 12.36 28.54 -4.75
CA ALA A 14 12.00 27.17 -5.16
C ALA A 14 12.01 26.17 -3.97
N SER A 15 12.93 26.34 -3.02
CA SER A 15 13.00 25.50 -1.82
C SER A 15 11.84 25.74 -0.86
N THR A 16 11.38 26.99 -0.74
CA THR A 16 10.25 27.37 0.10
C THR A 16 8.92 26.95 -0.52
N GLU A 17 8.78 27.03 -1.84
CA GLU A 17 7.59 26.56 -2.56
C GLU A 17 7.46 25.02 -2.49
N LEU A 18 8.58 24.29 -2.57
CA LEU A 18 8.63 22.85 -2.32
C LEU A 18 8.23 22.52 -0.86
N ALA A 19 8.76 23.27 0.10
CA ALA A 19 8.42 23.07 1.52
C ALA A 19 6.92 23.36 1.80
N LEU A 20 6.34 24.37 1.16
CA LEU A 20 4.95 24.76 1.33
C LEU A 20 3.99 23.78 0.66
N SER A 21 4.29 23.31 -0.55
CA SER A 21 3.52 22.26 -1.23
C SER A 21 3.59 20.92 -0.48
N LEU A 22 4.75 20.57 0.10
CA LEU A 22 4.90 19.41 0.99
C LEU A 22 4.09 19.56 2.29
N ARG A 23 3.97 20.78 2.82
CA ARG A 23 3.21 21.08 4.04
C ARG A 23 1.69 20.98 3.83
N VAL A 24 1.18 21.57 2.74
CA VAL A 24 -0.25 21.50 2.38
C VAL A 24 -0.66 20.06 2.07
N THR A 25 0.13 19.34 1.27
CA THR A 25 -0.12 17.93 0.97
C THR A 25 0.01 17.08 2.24
N GLY A 26 0.91 17.45 3.15
CA GLY A 26 1.08 16.84 4.46
C GLY A 26 -0.19 16.87 5.31
N ASN A 27 -0.86 18.02 5.40
CA ASN A 27 -2.07 18.18 6.21
C ASN A 27 -3.24 17.32 5.69
N ASN A 28 -3.45 17.27 4.38
CA ASN A 28 -4.52 16.46 3.78
C ASN A 28 -4.30 14.95 3.99
N ILE A 29 -3.06 14.48 3.89
CA ILE A 29 -2.74 13.07 4.17
C ILE A 29 -3.02 12.73 5.63
N THR A 30 -2.64 13.60 6.56
CA THR A 30 -2.87 13.36 7.99
C THR A 30 -4.36 13.23 8.31
N GLU A 31 -5.20 14.06 7.70
CA GLU A 31 -6.65 13.95 7.86
C GLU A 31 -7.21 12.63 7.32
N ILE A 32 -6.82 12.24 6.10
CA ILE A 32 -7.24 10.97 5.50
C ILE A 32 -6.77 9.78 6.35
N VAL A 33 -5.51 9.77 6.78
CA VAL A 33 -4.95 8.72 7.64
C VAL A 33 -5.70 8.62 8.95
N ASN A 34 -6.03 9.75 9.60
CA ASN A 34 -6.79 9.76 10.84
C ASN A 34 -8.20 9.19 10.64
N VAL A 35 -8.89 9.55 9.56
CA VAL A 35 -10.20 8.99 9.22
C VAL A 35 -10.09 7.48 8.99
N CYS A 36 -9.09 7.01 8.22
CA CYS A 36 -8.85 5.58 8.00
C CYS A 36 -8.55 4.83 9.30
N LEU A 37 -7.76 5.41 10.21
CA LEU A 37 -7.46 4.81 11.51
C LEU A 37 -8.72 4.66 12.37
N ILE A 38 -9.53 5.72 12.46
CA ILE A 38 -10.81 5.68 13.20
C ILE A 38 -11.72 4.61 12.60
N LEU A 39 -11.88 4.57 11.28
CA LEU A 39 -12.71 3.57 10.62
C LEU A 39 -12.19 2.14 10.82
N SER A 40 -10.87 1.93 10.76
CA SER A 40 -10.27 0.59 10.95
C SER A 40 -10.48 0.01 12.34
N VAL A 41 -10.73 0.86 13.35
CA VAL A 41 -10.98 0.42 14.73
C VAL A 41 -12.48 0.36 15.01
N THR A 42 -13.24 1.36 14.57
CA THR A 42 -14.68 1.46 14.84
C THR A 42 -15.50 0.40 14.10
N ILE A 43 -15.15 0.07 12.85
CA ILE A 43 -15.88 -0.96 12.07
C ILE A 43 -15.77 -2.34 12.73
N PRO A 44 -14.56 -2.87 13.04
CA PRO A 44 -14.44 -4.17 13.70
C PRO A 44 -15.07 -4.19 15.09
N PHE A 45 -15.00 -3.09 15.84
CA PHE A 45 -15.67 -2.99 17.14
C PHE A 45 -17.19 -3.08 17.01
N GLY A 46 -17.79 -2.36 16.04
CA GLY A 46 -19.21 -2.47 15.73
C GLY A 46 -19.61 -3.87 15.29
N LEU A 47 -18.78 -4.52 14.46
CA LEU A 47 -18.97 -5.91 14.06
C LEU A 47 -18.91 -6.87 15.24
N THR A 48 -17.99 -6.66 16.20
CA THR A 48 -17.91 -7.48 17.41
C THR A 48 -19.19 -7.38 18.23
N VAL A 49 -19.71 -6.16 18.44
CA VAL A 49 -20.96 -5.97 19.19
C VAL A 49 -22.12 -6.64 18.47
N PHE A 50 -22.24 -6.47 17.15
CA PHE A 50 -23.26 -7.11 16.34
C PHE A 50 -23.14 -8.65 16.39
N GLY A 51 -21.94 -9.19 16.21
CA GLY A 51 -21.65 -10.62 16.26
C GLY A 51 -21.97 -11.23 17.62
N ALA A 52 -21.60 -10.57 18.73
CA ALA A 52 -21.88 -11.02 20.08
C ALA A 52 -23.39 -11.03 20.42
N LEU A 53 -24.19 -10.13 19.82
CA LEU A 53 -25.65 -10.13 19.98
C LEU A 53 -26.29 -11.21 19.11
N ALA A 54 -25.84 -11.35 17.86
CA ALA A 54 -26.44 -12.23 16.88
C ALA A 54 -25.98 -13.70 17.01
N ILE A 55 -24.93 -13.99 17.78
CA ILE A 55 -24.42 -15.36 17.98
C ILE A 55 -25.48 -16.32 18.53
N LYS A 56 -26.39 -15.82 19.39
CA LYS A 56 -27.47 -16.63 19.99
C LYS A 56 -28.52 -17.08 18.98
N GLU A 57 -28.73 -16.30 17.94
CA GLU A 57 -29.66 -16.58 16.84
C GLU A 57 -28.98 -17.31 15.67
N SER A 58 -27.65 -17.45 15.72
CA SER A 58 -26.85 -18.06 14.67
C SER A 58 -26.82 -19.60 14.72
N SER A 59 -26.18 -20.21 13.73
CA SER A 59 -26.05 -21.67 13.65
C SER A 59 -25.21 -22.24 14.80
N ARG A 60 -25.53 -23.48 15.21
CA ARG A 60 -24.80 -24.21 16.26
C ARG A 60 -23.30 -24.33 15.97
N GLU A 61 -22.93 -24.45 14.70
CA GLU A 61 -21.53 -24.54 14.24
C GLU A 61 -20.78 -23.22 14.49
N TYR A 62 -21.42 -22.08 14.28
CA TYR A 62 -20.86 -20.76 14.53
C TYR A 62 -20.70 -20.46 16.02
N GLN A 63 -21.69 -20.87 16.83
CA GLN A 63 -21.61 -20.82 18.29
C GLN A 63 -20.43 -21.64 18.81
N MET A 64 -20.26 -22.88 18.35
CA MET A 64 -19.14 -23.73 18.77
C MET A 64 -17.77 -23.13 18.40
N PHE A 65 -17.65 -22.47 17.25
CA PHE A 65 -16.40 -21.84 16.83
C PHE A 65 -15.95 -20.74 17.81
N TYR A 66 -16.87 -19.88 18.22
CA TYR A 66 -16.58 -18.77 19.14
C TYR A 66 -16.69 -19.13 20.62
N SER A 67 -17.21 -20.32 20.96
CA SER A 67 -17.23 -20.87 22.32
C SER A 67 -16.11 -21.90 22.58
N PHE A 68 -15.12 -22.02 21.70
CA PHE A 68 -14.03 -23.00 21.75
C PHE A 68 -14.50 -24.46 21.89
N PHE A 69 -15.61 -24.81 21.26
CA PHE A 69 -16.25 -26.14 21.37
C PHE A 69 -16.61 -26.55 22.80
N SER A 70 -16.48 -25.64 23.77
CA SER A 70 -16.99 -25.85 25.11
C SER A 70 -18.47 -25.49 25.07
N ILE A 71 -19.32 -26.51 25.22
CA ILE A 71 -20.75 -26.32 25.47
C ILE A 71 -20.84 -25.87 26.93
N LEU A 72 -20.51 -24.60 27.16
CA LEU A 72 -20.62 -23.98 28.48
C LEU A 72 -22.10 -23.76 28.76
N GLU A 73 -22.67 -24.73 29.45
CA GLU A 73 -24.01 -24.68 29.98
C GLU A 73 -24.07 -23.62 31.08
N ASN A 74 -24.38 -22.37 30.70
CA ASN A 74 -25.13 -21.39 31.51
C ASN A 74 -25.15 -20.00 30.83
N GLY A 75 -26.35 -19.48 30.58
CA GLY A 75 -26.63 -18.16 30.02
C GLY A 75 -26.30 -16.97 30.95
N GLY A 76 -25.22 -17.05 31.72
CA GLY A 76 -24.76 -15.97 32.58
C GLY A 76 -24.04 -14.86 31.80
N TYR A 77 -24.05 -13.63 32.34
CA TYR A 77 -23.38 -12.46 31.75
C TYR A 77 -21.88 -12.69 31.47
N ALA A 78 -21.20 -13.49 32.30
CA ALA A 78 -19.78 -13.81 32.11
C ALA A 78 -19.51 -14.57 30.81
N PHE A 79 -20.44 -15.42 30.37
CA PHE A 79 -20.29 -16.20 29.14
C PHE A 79 -20.33 -15.30 27.90
N VAL A 80 -21.31 -14.40 27.83
CA VAL A 80 -21.44 -13.42 26.74
C VAL A 80 -20.20 -12.51 26.66
N LEU A 81 -19.61 -12.14 27.79
CA LEU A 81 -18.38 -11.35 27.83
C LEU A 81 -17.17 -12.13 27.28
N ILE A 82 -17.05 -13.42 27.60
CA ILE A 82 -15.97 -14.27 27.08
C ILE A 82 -16.13 -14.46 25.56
N GLU A 83 -17.31 -14.80 25.07
CA GLU A 83 -17.57 -14.93 23.63
C GLU A 83 -17.29 -13.62 22.88
N GLY A 84 -17.79 -12.49 23.41
CA GLY A 84 -17.51 -11.18 22.84
C GLY A 84 -16.02 -10.84 22.80
N PHE A 85 -15.25 -11.24 23.82
CA PHE A 85 -13.80 -11.07 23.83
C PHE A 85 -13.11 -11.93 22.77
N ILE A 86 -13.55 -13.18 22.57
CA ILE A 86 -12.99 -14.07 21.54
C ILE A 86 -13.27 -13.49 20.15
N ILE A 87 -14.51 -13.07 19.88
CA ILE A 87 -14.89 -12.42 18.62
C ILE A 87 -14.04 -11.16 18.39
N LEU A 88 -13.85 -10.33 19.42
CA LEU A 88 -12.99 -9.14 19.34
C LEU A 88 -11.55 -9.50 18.97
N MET A 89 -10.98 -10.52 19.60
CA MET A 89 -9.61 -10.97 19.30
C MET A 89 -9.50 -11.51 17.87
N THR A 90 -10.48 -12.27 17.41
CA THR A 90 -10.54 -12.77 16.04
C THR A 90 -10.63 -11.63 15.02
N TYR A 91 -11.53 -10.66 15.23
CA TYR A 91 -11.65 -9.50 14.34
C TYR A 91 -10.45 -8.55 14.44
N SER A 92 -9.81 -8.48 15.60
CA SER A 92 -8.56 -7.72 15.76
C SER A 92 -7.44 -8.32 14.93
N ALA A 93 -7.29 -9.64 14.95
CA ALA A 93 -6.27 -10.35 14.17
C ALA A 93 -6.55 -10.32 12.66
N LEU A 94 -7.82 -10.46 12.25
CA LEU A 94 -8.20 -10.61 10.85
C LEU A 94 -8.54 -9.31 10.13
N LEU A 95 -8.93 -8.25 10.85
CA LEU A 95 -9.38 -6.99 10.26
C LEU A 95 -8.56 -5.79 10.74
N ILE A 96 -8.40 -5.62 12.06
CA ILE A 96 -7.71 -4.44 12.61
C ILE A 96 -6.22 -4.47 12.25
N LEU A 97 -5.53 -5.57 12.55
CA LEU A 97 -4.09 -5.66 12.35
C LEU A 97 -3.69 -5.49 10.87
N PRO A 98 -4.30 -6.20 9.89
CA PRO A 98 -4.00 -5.96 8.47
C PRO A 98 -4.30 -4.52 8.04
N ALA A 99 -5.42 -3.94 8.46
CA ALA A 99 -5.77 -2.55 8.12
C ALA A 99 -4.76 -1.54 8.68
N LEU A 100 -4.32 -1.69 9.93
CA LEU A 100 -3.30 -0.82 10.53
C LEU A 100 -1.96 -0.95 9.79
N MET A 101 -1.56 -2.17 9.45
CA MET A 101 -0.35 -2.41 8.66
C MET A 101 -0.45 -1.79 7.27
N THR A 102 -1.60 -1.89 6.60
CA THR A 102 -1.86 -1.21 5.32
C THR A 102 -1.76 0.30 5.44
N ILE A 103 -2.36 0.90 6.48
CA ILE A 103 -2.31 2.35 6.69
C ILE A 103 -0.86 2.79 6.91
N LEU A 104 -0.09 2.04 7.71
CA LEU A 104 1.32 2.31 7.97
C LEU A 104 2.15 2.23 6.67
N CYS A 105 2.10 1.09 5.98
CA CYS A 105 2.84 0.87 4.72
C CYS A 105 2.42 1.89 3.66
N GLY A 106 1.11 2.09 3.49
CA GLY A 106 0.54 3.01 2.52
C GLY A 106 0.97 4.45 2.76
N THR A 107 0.99 4.90 4.02
CA THR A 107 1.46 6.26 4.37
C THR A 107 2.93 6.44 4.04
N VAL A 108 3.78 5.46 4.37
CA VAL A 108 5.21 5.53 4.06
C VAL A 108 5.45 5.52 2.54
N TYR A 109 4.81 4.60 1.81
CA TYR A 109 4.90 4.55 0.35
C TYR A 109 4.43 5.85 -0.30
N TYR A 110 3.33 6.43 0.19
CA TYR A 110 2.81 7.70 -0.29
C TYR A 110 3.81 8.84 -0.09
N LYS A 111 4.31 9.02 1.14
CA LYS A 111 5.26 10.09 1.48
C LYS A 111 6.54 10.00 0.63
N VAL A 112 7.01 8.80 0.41
CA VAL A 112 8.21 8.56 -0.41
C VAL A 112 7.90 8.84 -1.86
N SER A 113 6.78 8.36 -2.39
CA SER A 113 6.34 8.69 -3.75
C SER A 113 6.23 10.20 -3.98
N ASP A 114 5.73 10.95 -3.00
CA ASP A 114 5.66 12.42 -3.08
C ASP A 114 7.05 13.07 -3.08
N LEU A 115 8.00 12.54 -2.31
CA LEU A 115 9.39 13.00 -2.35
C LEU A 115 10.01 12.77 -3.74
N PHE A 116 9.79 11.60 -4.35
CA PHE A 116 10.18 11.35 -5.74
C PHE A 116 9.51 12.31 -6.72
N LYS A 117 8.21 12.58 -6.53
CA LYS A 117 7.43 13.50 -7.38
C LYS A 117 7.96 14.93 -7.32
N GLY A 118 8.25 15.43 -6.11
CA GLY A 118 8.80 16.78 -5.92
C GLY A 118 10.13 16.96 -6.65
N ILE A 119 11.01 15.96 -6.55
CA ILE A 119 12.28 15.98 -7.26
C ILE A 119 12.07 15.88 -8.78
N CYS A 120 11.21 14.98 -9.27
CA CYS A 120 10.87 14.91 -10.70
C CYS A 120 10.37 16.26 -11.24
N GLY A 121 9.49 16.94 -10.51
CA GLY A 121 8.98 18.26 -10.88
C GLY A 121 10.10 19.31 -10.96
N HIS A 122 11.03 19.29 -10.01
CA HIS A 122 12.20 20.18 -10.06
C HIS A 122 13.08 19.92 -11.29
N LEU A 123 13.33 18.65 -11.67
CA LEU A 123 14.09 18.36 -12.90
C LEU A 123 13.35 18.78 -14.18
N GLU A 124 12.03 18.63 -14.22
CA GLU A 124 11.24 19.06 -15.39
C GLU A 124 11.31 20.58 -15.59
N ASN A 125 11.33 21.35 -14.50
CA ASN A 125 11.51 22.80 -14.56
C ASN A 125 12.91 23.20 -15.04
N LEU A 126 13.93 22.37 -14.79
CA LEU A 126 15.30 22.59 -15.26
C LEU A 126 15.49 22.26 -16.75
N ASN A 127 14.48 21.69 -17.43
CA ASN A 127 14.56 21.11 -18.79
C ASN A 127 14.71 22.12 -19.94
N GLY A 128 15.29 23.30 -19.67
CA GLY A 128 15.56 24.36 -20.66
C GLY A 128 16.71 25.30 -20.30
N ILE A 129 17.45 25.04 -19.21
CA ILE A 129 18.55 25.89 -18.73
C ILE A 129 19.88 25.15 -18.96
N SER A 130 20.93 25.88 -19.32
CA SER A 130 22.29 25.34 -19.50
C SER A 130 22.77 24.64 -18.21
N TYR A 131 22.77 23.30 -18.22
CA TYR A 131 23.16 22.50 -17.07
C TYR A 131 24.64 22.67 -16.71
N LYS A 132 24.90 23.31 -15.57
CA LYS A 132 26.26 23.38 -15.01
C LYS A 132 26.62 22.06 -14.35
N TYR A 133 27.90 21.70 -14.39
CA TYR A 133 28.40 20.50 -13.72
C TYR A 133 28.00 20.42 -12.24
N SER A 134 28.00 21.55 -11.53
CA SER A 134 27.60 21.62 -10.12
C SER A 134 26.14 21.23 -9.89
N GLU A 135 25.24 21.54 -10.82
CA GLU A 135 23.81 21.21 -10.70
C GLU A 135 23.58 19.72 -10.95
N ILE A 136 24.22 19.17 -11.97
CA ILE A 136 24.14 17.73 -12.27
C ILE A 136 24.78 16.91 -11.15
N PHE A 137 25.84 17.42 -10.51
CA PHE A 137 26.44 16.77 -9.36
C PHE A 137 25.50 16.75 -8.14
N LYS A 138 24.85 17.87 -7.81
CA LYS A 138 23.80 17.92 -6.77
C LYS A 138 22.64 16.98 -7.09
N LEU A 139 22.27 16.88 -8.37
CA LEU A 139 21.25 15.95 -8.83
C LEU A 139 21.65 14.50 -8.55
N LEU A 140 22.91 14.12 -8.82
CA LEU A 140 23.43 12.78 -8.49
C LEU A 140 23.43 12.50 -6.99
N GLU A 141 23.80 13.47 -6.15
CA GLU A 141 23.72 13.29 -4.69
C GLU A 141 22.28 13.03 -4.24
N THR A 142 21.34 13.82 -4.74
CA THR A 142 19.91 13.65 -4.47
C THR A 142 19.39 12.30 -4.98
N TYR A 143 19.86 11.87 -6.16
CA TYR A 143 19.56 10.57 -6.74
C TYR A 143 20.05 9.41 -5.87
N ASN A 144 21.29 9.49 -5.36
CA ASN A 144 21.85 8.47 -4.48
C ASN A 144 21.09 8.38 -3.15
N LEU A 145 20.62 9.52 -2.61
CA LEU A 145 19.76 9.54 -1.43
C LEU A 145 18.41 8.86 -1.70
N LEU A 146 17.74 9.21 -2.80
CA LEU A 146 16.50 8.59 -3.25
C LEU A 146 16.65 7.07 -3.42
N TYR A 147 17.75 6.65 -4.05
CA TYR A 147 18.08 5.24 -4.25
C TYR A 147 18.21 4.51 -2.90
N LYS A 148 18.94 5.09 -1.95
CA LYS A 148 19.09 4.53 -0.61
C LYS A 148 17.75 4.42 0.11
N TYR A 149 16.90 5.45 0.06
CA TYR A 149 15.57 5.42 0.65
C TYR A 149 14.69 4.32 0.04
N ALA A 150 14.64 4.23 -1.30
CA ALA A 150 13.88 3.18 -1.98
C ALA A 150 14.35 1.78 -1.57
N GLN A 151 15.67 1.59 -1.43
CA GLN A 151 16.25 0.32 -0.99
C GLN A 151 15.91 -0.02 0.47
N GLU A 152 15.96 0.97 1.38
CA GLU A 152 15.59 0.76 2.78
C GLU A 152 14.10 0.44 2.93
N ILE A 153 13.24 1.13 2.18
CA ILE A 153 11.80 0.89 2.18
C ILE A 153 11.49 -0.51 1.66
N GLU A 154 12.09 -0.89 0.53
CA GLU A 154 11.91 -2.24 -0.02
C GLU A 154 12.37 -3.29 0.99
N LYS A 155 13.53 -3.10 1.62
CA LYS A 155 14.04 -4.05 2.63
C LYS A 155 13.12 -4.19 3.84
N VAL A 156 12.51 -3.10 4.31
CA VAL A 156 11.63 -3.11 5.49
C VAL A 156 10.24 -3.64 5.14
N PHE A 157 9.66 -3.20 4.03
CA PHE A 157 8.25 -3.45 3.73
C PHE A 157 8.01 -4.62 2.78
N SER A 158 9.02 -5.14 2.08
CA SER A 158 8.82 -6.26 1.15
C SER A 158 8.24 -7.49 1.84
N THR A 159 8.82 -7.91 2.97
CA THR A 159 8.31 -9.04 3.76
C THR A 159 6.94 -8.74 4.37
N THR A 160 6.74 -7.53 4.87
CA THR A 160 5.46 -7.10 5.46
C THR A 160 4.33 -7.13 4.43
N SER A 161 4.58 -6.56 3.25
CA SER A 161 3.64 -6.57 2.12
C SER A 161 3.34 -8.00 1.67
N PHE A 162 4.34 -8.89 1.64
CA PHE A 162 4.13 -10.30 1.33
C PHE A 162 3.22 -11.00 2.34
N LEU A 163 3.51 -10.88 3.63
CA LEU A 163 2.69 -11.51 4.68
C LEU A 163 1.26 -10.99 4.68
N LEU A 164 1.09 -9.68 4.44
CA LEU A 164 -0.20 -9.03 4.38
C LEU A 164 -1.00 -9.51 3.16
N LEU A 165 -0.41 -9.50 1.97
CA LEU A 165 -1.06 -10.01 0.76
C LEU A 165 -1.39 -11.50 0.87
N PHE A 166 -0.50 -12.29 1.46
CA PHE A 166 -0.72 -13.72 1.70
C PHE A 166 -1.85 -13.96 2.70
N CYS A 167 -1.92 -13.17 3.78
CA CYS A 167 -3.01 -13.24 4.75
C CYS A 167 -4.36 -12.91 4.12
N GLU A 168 -4.44 -11.83 3.32
CA GLU A 168 -5.68 -11.49 2.61
C GLU A 168 -6.06 -12.51 1.53
N TRP A 169 -5.07 -13.09 0.86
CA TRP A 169 -5.30 -14.19 -0.07
C TRP A 169 -5.92 -15.41 0.62
N LEU A 170 -5.40 -15.80 1.79
CA LEU A 170 -5.99 -16.86 2.60
C LEU A 170 -7.39 -16.50 3.09
N ASN A 171 -7.62 -15.25 3.49
CA ASN A 171 -8.95 -14.77 3.89
C ASN A 171 -9.96 -14.93 2.75
N PHE A 172 -9.59 -14.58 1.52
CA PHE A 172 -10.45 -14.80 0.36
C PHE A 172 -10.78 -16.27 0.13
N LEU A 173 -9.80 -17.17 0.25
CA LEU A 173 -10.03 -18.61 0.12
C LEU A 173 -10.95 -19.14 1.22
N VAL A 174 -10.79 -18.68 2.46
CA VAL A 174 -11.66 -19.07 3.58
C VAL A 174 -13.09 -18.61 3.34
N VAL A 175 -13.29 -17.35 2.95
CA VAL A 175 -14.62 -16.81 2.65
C VAL A 175 -15.27 -17.59 1.51
N LEU A 176 -14.50 -17.91 0.48
CA LEU A 176 -14.96 -18.69 -0.66
C LEU A 176 -15.44 -20.09 -0.25
N ILE A 177 -14.68 -20.78 0.61
CA ILE A 177 -15.08 -22.09 1.17
C ILE A 177 -16.36 -21.96 2.01
N ILE A 178 -16.49 -20.90 2.81
CA ILE A 178 -17.69 -20.65 3.64
C ILE A 178 -18.93 -20.49 2.75
N PHE A 179 -18.84 -19.67 1.69
CA PHE A 179 -19.96 -19.49 0.77
C PHE A 179 -20.40 -20.81 0.13
N PHE A 180 -19.47 -21.63 -0.37
CA PHE A 180 -19.82 -22.89 -1.04
C PHE A 180 -20.28 -24.00 -0.10
N LYS A 181 -19.68 -24.12 1.09
CA LYS A 181 -20.02 -25.21 2.02
C LYS A 181 -21.39 -24.99 2.69
N LEU A 182 -21.82 -23.74 2.88
CA LEU A 182 -23.07 -23.41 3.56
C LEU A 182 -24.28 -23.21 2.63
N GLU A 183 -24.09 -23.09 1.32
CA GLU A 183 -25.20 -23.05 0.35
C GLU A 183 -26.10 -24.30 0.45
N ASN A 184 -25.54 -25.43 0.91
CA ASN A 184 -26.27 -26.68 1.13
C ASN A 184 -27.03 -26.80 2.47
N LYS A 185 -26.88 -25.85 3.41
CA LYS A 185 -27.45 -25.95 4.78
C LYS A 185 -28.19 -24.71 5.28
N GLY A 186 -28.28 -23.66 4.46
CA GLY A 186 -28.80 -22.36 4.87
C GLY A 186 -27.73 -21.54 5.61
N LEU A 187 -27.43 -20.36 5.08
CA LEU A 187 -26.48 -19.43 5.68
C LEU A 187 -27.17 -18.66 6.82
N SER A 188 -26.52 -18.57 7.97
CA SER A 188 -26.89 -17.57 8.98
C SER A 188 -26.56 -16.18 8.44
N ASP A 189 -27.50 -15.23 8.56
CA ASP A 189 -27.32 -13.84 8.11
C ASP A 189 -26.03 -13.21 8.65
N VAL A 190 -25.63 -13.60 9.87
CA VAL A 190 -24.40 -13.15 10.53
C VAL A 190 -23.14 -13.53 9.75
N ILE A 191 -23.10 -14.76 9.22
CA ILE A 191 -21.95 -15.28 8.47
C ILE A 191 -21.82 -14.59 7.11
N ILE A 192 -22.96 -14.29 6.46
CA ILE A 192 -22.99 -13.55 5.20
C ILE A 192 -22.42 -12.15 5.42
N TRP A 193 -22.88 -11.46 6.46
CA TRP A 193 -22.39 -10.13 6.79
C TRP A 193 -20.89 -10.12 7.12
N GLU A 194 -20.42 -11.01 7.98
CA GLU A 194 -19.00 -11.14 8.33
C GLU A 194 -18.13 -11.40 7.10
N SER A 195 -18.57 -12.31 6.23
CA SER A 195 -17.88 -12.66 5.00
C SER A 195 -17.83 -11.49 4.01
N GLY A 196 -18.94 -10.75 3.88
CA GLY A 196 -19.02 -9.57 3.04
C GLY A 196 -18.03 -8.48 3.48
N PHE A 197 -17.98 -8.19 4.78
CA PHE A 197 -17.01 -7.21 5.31
C PHE A 197 -15.56 -7.64 5.12
N ARG A 198 -15.25 -8.93 5.32
CA ARG A 198 -13.91 -9.48 5.06
C ARG A 198 -13.51 -9.34 3.59
N LEU A 199 -14.41 -9.64 2.66
CA LEU A 199 -14.15 -9.48 1.22
C LEU A 199 -13.87 -8.02 0.85
N VAL A 200 -14.72 -7.10 1.31
CA VAL A 200 -14.58 -5.68 0.99
C VAL A 200 -13.29 -5.12 1.60
N LEU A 201 -13.03 -5.39 2.88
CA LEU A 201 -11.85 -4.86 3.56
C LEU A 201 -10.56 -5.48 3.00
N GLY A 202 -10.51 -6.79 2.79
CA GLY A 202 -9.36 -7.46 2.18
C GLY A 202 -9.09 -6.95 0.77
N SER A 203 -10.14 -6.69 -0.02
CA SER A 203 -10.02 -6.09 -1.35
C SER A 203 -9.40 -4.69 -1.29
N LEU A 204 -9.91 -3.84 -0.39
CA LEU A 204 -9.39 -2.49 -0.19
C LEU A 204 -7.93 -2.51 0.27
N ILE A 205 -7.57 -3.43 1.15
CA ILE A 205 -6.20 -3.63 1.64
C ILE A 205 -5.24 -3.92 0.49
N ILE A 206 -5.56 -4.91 -0.35
CA ILE A 206 -4.72 -5.31 -1.48
C ILE A 206 -4.58 -4.15 -2.47
N ILE A 207 -5.69 -3.51 -2.83
CA ILE A 207 -5.70 -2.37 -3.75
C ILE A 207 -4.84 -1.23 -3.19
N ALA A 208 -5.01 -0.87 -1.91
CA ALA A 208 -4.29 0.23 -1.29
C ALA A 208 -2.77 -0.01 -1.28
N VAL A 209 -2.32 -1.19 -0.84
CA VAL A 209 -0.88 -1.52 -0.80
C VAL A 209 -0.28 -1.50 -2.20
N VAL A 210 -0.93 -2.16 -3.17
CA VAL A 210 -0.41 -2.25 -4.54
C VAL A 210 -0.39 -0.88 -5.22
N LEU A 211 -1.44 -0.07 -5.09
CA LEU A 211 -1.48 1.26 -5.68
C LEU A 211 -0.44 2.19 -5.05
N CYS A 212 -0.32 2.19 -3.72
CA CYS A 212 0.68 3.01 -3.03
C CYS A 212 2.12 2.63 -3.41
N ALA A 213 2.44 1.32 -3.45
CA ALA A 213 3.76 0.86 -3.87
C ALA A 213 4.04 1.17 -5.36
N SER A 214 3.07 0.93 -6.24
CA SER A 214 3.22 1.17 -7.68
C SER A 214 3.45 2.64 -8.03
N ARG A 215 2.96 3.58 -7.21
CA ARG A 215 3.25 5.00 -7.36
C ARG A 215 4.74 5.30 -7.29
N ILE A 216 5.52 4.61 -6.45
CA ILE A 216 6.97 4.80 -6.40
C ILE A 216 7.61 4.35 -7.71
N SER A 217 7.26 3.14 -8.17
CA SER A 217 7.72 2.59 -9.45
C SER A 217 7.38 3.51 -10.63
N PHE A 218 6.20 4.13 -10.62
CA PHE A 218 5.80 5.13 -11.62
C PHE A 218 6.70 6.37 -11.60
N GLN A 219 6.98 6.94 -10.43
CA GLN A 219 7.86 8.11 -10.33
C GLN A 219 9.30 7.77 -10.73
N ILE A 220 9.81 6.59 -10.40
CA ILE A 220 11.13 6.11 -10.84
C ILE A 220 11.19 6.06 -12.38
N ARG A 221 10.16 5.50 -13.04
CA ARG A 221 10.09 5.45 -14.51
C ARG A 221 10.06 6.86 -15.11
N ARG A 222 9.28 7.78 -14.52
CA ARG A 222 9.23 9.19 -14.93
C ARG A 222 10.59 9.86 -14.80
N PHE A 223 11.27 9.68 -13.66
CA PHE A 223 12.60 10.21 -13.42
C PHE A 223 13.61 9.72 -14.47
N ARG A 224 13.60 8.42 -14.80
CA ARG A 224 14.46 7.84 -15.83
C ARG A 224 14.18 8.43 -17.21
N SER A 225 12.91 8.68 -17.54
CA SER A 225 12.53 9.34 -18.79
C SER A 225 13.07 10.76 -18.86
N ILE A 226 12.98 11.53 -17.77
CA ILE A 226 13.53 12.90 -17.70
C ILE A 226 15.05 12.85 -17.87
N LEU A 227 15.77 11.98 -17.15
CA LEU A 227 17.21 11.81 -17.31
C LEU A 227 17.61 11.49 -18.76
N GLN A 228 16.82 10.67 -19.47
CA GLN A 228 17.08 10.34 -20.87
C GLN A 228 16.91 11.56 -21.79
N ILE A 229 15.93 12.44 -21.50
CA ILE A 229 15.75 13.71 -22.22
C ILE A 229 16.96 14.62 -21.98
N ILE A 230 17.39 14.78 -20.73
CA ILE A 230 18.56 15.60 -20.36
C ILE A 230 19.82 15.05 -21.04
N HIS A 231 20.03 13.73 -21.03
CA HIS A 231 21.15 13.09 -21.70
C HIS A 231 21.16 13.41 -23.20
N ASN A 232 20.02 13.28 -23.88
CA ASN A 232 19.89 13.56 -25.31
C ASN A 232 20.12 15.04 -25.63
N TYR A 233 19.68 15.94 -24.75
CA TYR A 233 19.93 17.38 -24.89
C TYR A 233 21.41 17.71 -24.77
N LEU A 234 22.09 17.19 -23.75
CA LEU A 234 23.53 17.41 -23.57
C LEU A 234 24.35 16.84 -24.72
N LEU A 235 23.96 15.68 -25.25
CA LEU A 235 24.66 15.06 -26.39
C LEU A 235 24.58 15.91 -27.67
N ARG A 236 23.58 16.79 -27.79
CA ARG A 236 23.42 17.73 -28.91
C ARG A 236 24.09 19.08 -28.66
N ASN A 237 24.44 19.40 -27.42
CA ASN A 237 25.04 20.68 -27.05
C ASN A 237 26.57 20.57 -27.09
N GLU A 238 27.20 21.33 -27.99
CA GLU A 238 28.67 21.33 -28.18
C GLU A 238 29.43 21.81 -26.93
N ASP A 239 28.81 22.65 -26.10
CA ASP A 239 29.38 23.18 -24.85
C ASP A 239 29.30 22.20 -23.67
N SER A 240 28.67 21.03 -23.85
CA SER A 240 28.53 20.05 -22.78
C SER A 240 29.86 19.39 -22.43
N THR A 241 30.21 19.37 -21.14
CA THR A 241 31.46 18.74 -20.70
C THR A 241 31.31 17.22 -20.71
N PHE A 242 32.33 16.48 -21.17
CA PHE A 242 32.34 15.00 -21.08
C PHE A 242 32.00 14.48 -19.67
N LYS A 243 32.46 15.17 -18.63
CA LYS A 243 32.18 14.87 -17.22
C LYS A 243 30.69 14.92 -16.86
N THR A 244 29.93 15.90 -17.38
CA THR A 244 28.48 16.02 -17.13
C THR A 244 27.71 14.88 -17.79
N LEU A 245 28.14 14.51 -19.00
CA LEU A 245 27.54 13.43 -19.78
C LEU A 245 27.80 12.06 -19.13
N GLN A 246 29.02 11.86 -18.60
CA GLN A 246 29.37 10.67 -17.81
C GLN A 246 28.51 10.56 -16.54
N LEU A 247 28.26 11.66 -15.83
CA LEU A 247 27.47 11.66 -14.60
C LEU A 247 26.02 11.20 -14.83
N ILE A 248 25.39 11.71 -15.89
CA ILE A 248 24.02 11.32 -16.25
C ILE A 248 23.98 9.87 -16.73
N ARG A 249 24.98 9.43 -17.51
CA ARG A 249 25.09 8.02 -17.88
C ARG A 249 25.18 7.11 -16.65
N THR A 250 25.93 7.50 -15.62
CA THR A 250 25.99 6.76 -14.35
C THR A 250 24.62 6.69 -13.68
N MET A 251 23.87 7.79 -13.63
CA MET A 251 22.51 7.80 -13.07
C MET A 251 21.56 6.89 -13.87
N MET A 252 21.61 6.94 -15.21
CA MET A 252 20.78 6.08 -16.07
C MET A 252 21.09 4.58 -15.95
N ASN A 253 22.34 4.25 -15.61
CA ASN A 253 22.81 2.87 -15.42
C ASN A 253 22.50 2.33 -14.02
N MET A 254 22.20 3.19 -13.05
CA MET A 254 21.75 2.74 -11.72
C MET A 254 20.31 2.26 -11.79
N GLU A 255 20.10 0.97 -11.53
CA GLU A 255 18.76 0.37 -11.47
C GLU A 255 18.18 0.52 -10.06
N PHE A 256 17.11 1.28 -9.91
CA PHE A 256 16.38 1.32 -8.65
C PHE A 256 15.82 -0.06 -8.27
N PRO A 257 15.74 -0.36 -6.97
CA PRO A 257 15.04 -1.54 -6.50
C PRO A 257 13.59 -1.49 -6.96
N ARG A 258 13.10 -2.62 -7.49
CA ARG A 258 11.67 -2.81 -7.75
C ARG A 258 10.96 -2.92 -6.40
N MET A 259 9.78 -2.33 -6.32
CA MET A 259 8.92 -2.51 -5.15
C MET A 259 8.25 -3.88 -5.26
N THR A 260 8.62 -4.79 -4.37
CA THR A 260 8.15 -6.18 -4.41
C THR A 260 7.55 -6.60 -3.07
N ALA A 261 6.73 -7.64 -3.11
CA ALA A 261 6.30 -8.39 -1.94
C ALA A 261 7.17 -9.66 -1.83
N GLY A 262 8.05 -9.65 -0.84
CA GLY A 262 8.91 -10.77 -0.47
C GLY A 262 9.98 -11.13 -1.51
N GLY A 263 10.29 -10.23 -2.45
CA GLY A 263 11.19 -10.51 -3.58
C GLY A 263 10.59 -11.42 -4.65
N ILE A 264 9.30 -11.79 -4.53
CA ILE A 264 8.65 -12.76 -5.41
C ILE A 264 7.63 -12.06 -6.32
N LEU A 265 6.85 -11.14 -5.77
CA LEU A 265 5.72 -10.51 -6.44
C LEU A 265 5.98 -9.02 -6.66
N ASP A 266 6.11 -8.59 -7.91
CA ASP A 266 6.20 -7.17 -8.24
C ASP A 266 4.86 -6.48 -7.88
N LEU A 267 4.92 -5.41 -7.08
CA LEU A 267 3.75 -4.65 -6.63
C LEU A 267 3.27 -3.68 -7.73
N GLU A 268 2.81 -4.26 -8.84
CA GLU A 268 2.25 -3.53 -9.98
C GLU A 268 0.72 -3.63 -10.00
N PRO A 269 -0.01 -2.66 -10.59
CA PRO A 269 -1.48 -2.69 -10.64
C PRO A 269 -2.05 -3.95 -11.31
N VAL A 270 -1.30 -4.59 -12.21
CA VAL A 270 -1.68 -5.88 -12.82
C VAL A 270 -1.86 -6.99 -11.78
N LEU A 271 -1.15 -6.93 -10.65
CA LEU A 271 -1.28 -7.89 -9.55
C LEU A 271 -2.71 -7.91 -8.99
N ILE A 272 -3.37 -6.75 -8.92
CA ILE A 272 -4.75 -6.64 -8.45
C ILE A 272 -5.65 -7.52 -9.30
N LEU A 273 -5.54 -7.40 -10.63
CA LEU A 273 -6.33 -8.19 -11.57
C LEU A 273 -5.99 -9.68 -11.47
N SER A 274 -4.72 -10.03 -11.31
CA SER A 274 -4.29 -11.42 -11.13
C SER A 274 -4.88 -12.04 -9.86
N VAL A 275 -4.89 -11.32 -8.74
CA VAL A 275 -5.46 -11.77 -7.46
C VAL A 275 -6.97 -11.97 -7.59
N PHE A 276 -7.72 -11.00 -8.10
CA PHE A 276 -9.17 -11.17 -8.26
C PHE A 276 -9.50 -12.27 -9.29
N GLY A 277 -8.74 -12.34 -10.38
CA GLY A 277 -8.87 -13.38 -11.40
C GLY A 277 -8.61 -14.78 -10.84
N SER A 278 -7.63 -14.95 -9.97
CA SER A 278 -7.38 -16.23 -9.31
C SER A 278 -8.50 -16.58 -8.32
N VAL A 279 -8.99 -15.64 -7.49
CA VAL A 279 -10.15 -15.92 -6.59
C VAL A 279 -11.34 -16.39 -7.41
N LEU A 280 -11.66 -15.71 -8.51
CA LEU A 280 -12.77 -16.10 -9.39
C LEU A 280 -12.56 -17.47 -10.03
N THR A 281 -11.34 -17.74 -10.52
CA THR A 281 -11.02 -19.02 -11.17
C THR A 281 -11.12 -20.18 -10.17
N TYR A 282 -10.53 -20.03 -8.97
CA TYR A 282 -10.65 -21.03 -7.91
C TYR A 282 -12.09 -21.16 -7.43
N GLY A 283 -12.83 -20.06 -7.37
CA GLY A 283 -14.26 -20.06 -7.07
C GLY A 283 -15.07 -20.91 -8.01
N LEU A 284 -14.94 -20.65 -9.31
CA LEU A 284 -15.62 -21.41 -10.37
C LEU A 284 -15.20 -22.88 -10.36
N LEU A 285 -13.93 -23.17 -10.11
CA LEU A 285 -13.43 -24.54 -10.02
C LEU A 285 -14.05 -25.30 -8.84
N VAL A 286 -14.17 -24.64 -7.68
CA VAL A 286 -14.85 -25.23 -6.52
C VAL A 286 -16.32 -25.50 -6.82
N ILE A 287 -17.05 -24.54 -7.40
CA ILE A 287 -18.46 -24.72 -7.82
C ILE A 287 -18.61 -25.96 -8.69
N ASN A 288 -17.78 -26.05 -9.73
CA ASN A 288 -17.86 -27.13 -10.71
C ASN A 288 -17.60 -28.51 -10.10
N ILE A 289 -16.72 -28.60 -9.10
CA ILE A 289 -16.45 -29.86 -8.39
C ILE A 289 -17.58 -30.20 -7.42
N THR A 290 -18.17 -29.21 -6.74
CA THR A 290 -19.25 -29.45 -5.77
C THR A 290 -20.62 -29.76 -6.38
N GLN A 291 -20.82 -29.48 -7.67
CA GLN A 291 -22.05 -29.79 -8.39
C GLN A 291 -22.09 -31.22 -8.97
N HIS A 292 -20.99 -31.97 -8.85
CA HIS A 292 -20.87 -33.37 -9.26
C HIS A 292 -20.81 -34.31 -8.04
#